data_AF-A0A9E0YGX0-F1
#
_entry.id   AF-A0A9E0YGX0-F1
#
_cell.length_a   1.000
_cell.length_b   1.000
_cell.length_c   1.000
_cell.angle_alpha   90.00
_cell.angle_beta   90.00
_cell.angle_gamma   90.00
#
_symmetry.space_group_name_H-M   'P 1'
#
loop_
_entity.id
_entity.type
_entity.pdbx_description
1 polymer ?
#
loop_
_entity_poly.entity_id
_entity_poly.type
_entity_poly.pdbx_seq_one_letter_code
_entity_poly.pdbx_strand_id
1 'polypeptide(L)'
;MFLKQHLHYFIVCVLLAGLVNVYFLGGFNTPKAYLIFIVVAFVIFPVMINTDFWEIFEHFREPRPVFCSIVLNFLISPAIAFGAGSLFLRDQPLLFTGLILISLIPTSSMSMAWTSFSNANLATALYLTPLNILFAAFIGLPLIFPLLADQFIEINTFMIVRNIIMVFFIPLIIGGFLRKLIIKFKGNA
;
A
#
# COMPACT_ATOMS: atom_id res chain seq x y z
N MET A 1 -7.31 24.20 0.54
CA MET A 1 -6.71 24.50 1.86
C MET A 1 -7.61 24.03 3.01
N PHE A 2 -8.92 24.32 2.98
CA PHE A 2 -9.91 23.90 3.99
C PHE A 2 -9.96 22.38 4.30
N LEU A 3 -9.96 21.54 3.26
CA LEU A 3 -10.03 20.07 3.42
C LEU A 3 -8.79 19.48 4.12
N LYS A 4 -7.61 20.10 3.95
CA LYS A 4 -6.36 19.65 4.56
C LYS A 4 -6.34 19.92 6.08
N GLN A 5 -6.93 21.03 6.52
CA GLN A 5 -7.02 21.40 7.94
C GLN A 5 -8.06 20.55 8.71
N HIS A 6 -9.17 20.19 8.07
CA HIS A 6 -10.29 19.47 8.71
C HIS A 6 -10.32 17.98 8.34
N LEU A 7 -9.20 17.45 7.82
CA LEU A 7 -9.15 16.10 7.28
C LEU A 7 -9.50 15.04 8.34
N HIS A 8 -9.07 15.23 9.59
CA HIS A 8 -9.36 14.30 10.68
C HIS A 8 -10.86 14.24 11.01
N TYR A 9 -11.54 15.39 11.07
CA TYR A 9 -13.00 15.43 11.23
C TYR A 9 -13.70 14.75 10.06
N PHE A 10 -13.25 15.00 8.83
CA PHE A 10 -13.83 14.38 7.65
C PHE A 10 -13.69 12.85 7.68
N ILE A 11 -12.51 12.33 8.05
CA ILE A 11 -12.28 10.87 8.18
C ILE A 11 -13.24 10.27 9.21
N VAL A 12 -13.37 10.88 10.39
CA VAL A 12 -14.27 10.40 11.44
C VAL A 12 -15.73 10.43 10.97
N CYS A 13 -16.16 11.53 10.33
CA CYS A 13 -17.52 11.64 9.78
C CYS A 13 -17.80 10.58 8.72
N VAL A 14 -16.86 10.30 7.82
CA VAL A 14 -17.02 9.27 6.77
C VAL A 14 -17.06 7.86 7.38
N LEU A 15 -16.24 7.58 8.40
CA LEU A 15 -16.29 6.29 9.11
C LEU A 15 -17.64 6.09 9.80
N LEU A 16 -18.14 7.10 10.51
CA LEU A 16 -19.45 7.07 11.16
C LEU A 16 -20.58 6.91 10.13
N ALA A 17 -20.55 7.66 9.03
CA ALA A 17 -21.53 7.55 7.96
C ALA A 17 -21.53 6.15 7.32
N GLY A 18 -20.35 5.55 7.12
CA GLY A 18 -20.21 4.18 6.64
C GLY A 18 -20.82 3.16 7.60
N LEU A 19 -20.57 3.30 8.89
CA LEU A 19 -21.11 2.42 9.93
C LEU A 19 -22.64 2.51 10.02
N VAL A 20 -23.18 3.74 9.98
CA VAL A 20 -24.61 4.02 9.93
C VAL A 20 -25.25 3.42 8.67
N ASN A 21 -24.61 3.56 7.51
CA ASN A 21 -25.12 2.99 6.27
C ASN A 21 -25.22 1.46 6.36
N VAL A 22 -24.19 0.79 6.89
CA VAL A 22 -24.21 -0.67 7.05
C VAL A 22 -25.30 -1.11 8.04
N TYR A 23 -25.44 -0.42 9.17
CA TYR A 23 -26.38 -0.81 10.22
C TYR A 23 -27.85 -0.49 9.88
N PHE A 24 -28.12 0.65 9.26
CA PHE A 24 -29.50 1.11 8.98
C PHE A 24 -29.97 0.84 7.55
N LEU A 25 -29.09 0.93 6.55
CA LEU A 25 -29.45 0.80 5.13
C LEU A 25 -29.06 -0.58 4.55
N GLY A 26 -28.48 -1.47 5.36
CA GLY A 26 -28.03 -2.79 4.92
C GLY A 26 -26.76 -2.78 4.06
N GLY A 27 -26.11 -1.62 3.91
CA GLY A 27 -24.93 -1.43 3.06
C GLY A 27 -25.26 -1.22 1.58
N PHE A 28 -24.21 -1.11 0.76
CA PHE A 28 -24.36 -0.98 -0.69
C PHE A 28 -24.72 -2.34 -1.34
N ASN A 29 -25.76 -2.36 -2.16
CA ASN A 29 -26.17 -3.52 -2.97
C ASN A 29 -25.23 -3.80 -4.17
N THR A 30 -24.22 -2.95 -4.41
CA THR A 30 -23.23 -3.18 -5.45
C THR A 30 -22.18 -4.21 -5.00
N PRO A 31 -21.54 -4.92 -5.94
CA PRO A 31 -20.43 -5.82 -5.59
C PRO A 31 -19.31 -5.02 -4.91
N LYS A 32 -19.11 -5.24 -3.61
CA LYS A 32 -18.09 -4.52 -2.80
C LYS A 32 -16.71 -4.57 -3.44
N ALA A 33 -16.38 -5.70 -4.08
CA ALA A 33 -15.13 -5.89 -4.81
C ALA A 33 -14.93 -4.84 -5.94
N TYR A 34 -15.98 -4.48 -6.66
CA TYR A 34 -15.90 -3.51 -7.75
C TYR A 34 -15.70 -2.07 -7.24
N LEU A 35 -16.41 -1.70 -6.16
CA LEU A 35 -16.21 -0.41 -5.50
C LEU A 35 -14.79 -0.27 -4.95
N ILE A 36 -14.29 -1.30 -4.26
CA ILE A 36 -12.93 -1.32 -3.73
C ILE A 36 -11.92 -1.18 -4.88
N PHE A 37 -12.10 -1.94 -5.96
CA PHE A 37 -11.23 -1.87 -7.12
C PHE A 37 -11.15 -0.45 -7.70
N ILE A 38 -12.29 0.22 -7.93
CA ILE A 38 -12.32 1.59 -8.46
C ILE A 38 -11.61 2.56 -7.52
N VAL A 39 -11.89 2.50 -6.22
CA VAL A 39 -11.30 3.41 -5.24
C VAL A 39 -9.80 3.20 -5.15
N VAL A 40 -9.35 1.95 -5.09
CA VAL A 40 -7.93 1.60 -5.04
C VAL A 40 -7.23 2.04 -6.32
N ALA A 41 -7.81 1.79 -7.49
CA ALA A 41 -7.28 2.27 -8.76
C ALA A 41 -7.14 3.80 -8.78
N PHE A 42 -8.13 4.53 -8.26
CA PHE A 42 -8.10 6.00 -8.18
C PHE A 42 -7.02 6.53 -7.23
N VAL A 43 -6.67 5.78 -6.18
CA VAL A 43 -5.60 6.14 -5.24
C VAL A 43 -4.21 5.80 -5.80
N ILE A 44 -4.07 4.64 -6.44
CA ILE A 44 -2.78 4.18 -6.98
C ILE A 44 -2.40 4.97 -8.24
N PHE A 45 -3.37 5.33 -9.08
CA PHE A 45 -3.12 5.97 -10.36
C PHE A 45 -2.32 7.29 -10.26
N PRO A 46 -2.68 8.26 -9.39
CA PRO A 46 -1.88 9.47 -9.18
C PRO A 46 -0.48 9.17 -8.63
N VAL A 47 -0.35 8.17 -7.75
CA VAL A 47 0.95 7.77 -7.18
C VAL A 47 1.86 7.25 -8.30
N MET A 48 1.35 6.39 -9.18
CA MET A 48 2.10 5.82 -10.30
C MET A 48 2.49 6.87 -11.35
N ILE A 49 1.63 7.84 -11.66
CA ILE A 49 1.97 8.93 -12.59
C ILE A 49 3.13 9.79 -12.06
N ASN A 50 3.13 10.09 -10.76
CA ASN A 50 4.15 10.93 -10.14
C ASN A 50 5.42 10.16 -9.76
N THR A 51 5.46 8.84 -9.94
CA THR A 51 6.64 8.03 -9.62
C THR A 51 7.61 8.03 -10.81
N ASP A 52 8.78 8.63 -10.64
CA ASP A 52 9.89 8.54 -11.58
C ASP A 52 10.73 7.30 -11.31
N PHE A 53 10.44 6.22 -12.04
CA PHE A 53 11.16 4.94 -11.90
C PHE A 53 12.66 5.07 -12.19
N TRP A 54 13.07 6.06 -12.97
CA TRP A 54 14.47 6.30 -13.29
C TRP A 54 15.25 6.82 -12.07
N GLU A 55 14.62 7.63 -11.21
CA GLU A 55 15.23 8.10 -9.96
C GLU A 55 15.50 6.95 -8.97
N ILE A 56 14.67 5.90 -9.00
CA ILE A 56 14.86 4.68 -8.17
C ILE A 56 16.16 3.98 -8.56
N PHE A 57 16.45 3.85 -9.85
CA PHE A 57 17.67 3.21 -10.35
C PHE A 57 18.93 4.04 -10.09
N GLU A 58 18.81 5.37 -10.13
CA GLU A 58 19.94 6.27 -9.93
C GLU A 58 20.42 6.31 -8.46
N HIS A 59 19.51 6.05 -7.51
CA HIS A 59 19.77 6.05 -6.06
C HIS A 59 20.11 4.68 -5.45
N PHE A 60 20.29 3.63 -6.26
CA PHE A 60 20.80 2.32 -5.80
C PHE A 60 22.25 2.37 -5.28
N ARG A 61 22.91 3.54 -5.35
CA ARG A 61 24.27 3.78 -4.87
C ARG A 61 24.43 3.65 -3.35
N GLU A 62 23.33 3.74 -2.59
CA GLU A 62 23.34 3.56 -1.13
C GLU A 62 22.58 2.28 -0.72
N PRO A 63 23.26 1.13 -0.61
CA PRO A 63 22.59 -0.15 -0.31
C PRO A 63 22.16 -0.27 1.16
N ARG A 64 22.80 0.47 2.09
CA ARG A 64 22.53 0.33 3.54
C ARG A 64 21.09 0.74 3.90
N PRO A 65 20.58 1.92 3.51
CA PRO A 65 19.20 2.31 3.82
C PRO A 65 18.16 1.38 3.19
N VAL A 66 18.41 0.92 1.96
CA VAL A 66 17.55 -0.03 1.25
C VAL A 66 17.43 -1.33 2.01
N PHE A 67 18.56 -1.94 2.38
CA PHE A 67 18.57 -3.19 3.11
C PHE A 67 17.88 -3.08 4.48
N CYS A 68 18.21 -2.03 5.25
CA CYS A 68 17.56 -1.79 6.54
C CYS A 68 16.04 -1.63 6.39
N SER A 69 15.59 -0.89 5.38
CA SER A 69 14.16 -0.67 5.13
C SER A 69 13.43 -1.96 4.80
N ILE A 70 14.00 -2.81 3.93
CA ILE A 70 13.41 -4.09 3.56
C ILE A 70 13.33 -5.02 4.78
N VAL A 71 14.41 -5.13 5.57
CA VAL A 71 14.44 -5.96 6.77
C VAL A 71 13.40 -5.49 7.80
N LEU A 72 13.31 -4.18 8.04
CA LEU A 72 12.33 -3.63 8.98
C LEU A 72 10.88 -3.87 8.51
N ASN A 73 10.58 -3.61 7.24
CA ASN A 73 9.22 -3.71 6.71
C ASN A 73 8.75 -5.15 6.46
N PHE A 74 9.63 -6.04 6.00
CA PHE A 74 9.24 -7.36 5.50
C PHE A 74 9.74 -8.54 6.33
N LEU A 75 10.62 -8.29 7.30
CA LEU A 75 11.05 -9.31 8.26
C LEU A 75 10.56 -8.98 9.67
N ILE A 76 10.90 -7.80 10.20
CA ILE A 76 10.62 -7.43 11.58
C ILE A 76 9.12 -7.17 11.78
N SER A 77 8.49 -6.35 10.94
CA SER A 77 7.06 -6.05 11.03
C SER A 77 6.19 -7.32 10.97
N PRO A 78 6.34 -8.23 9.98
CA PRO A 78 5.58 -9.48 9.93
C PRO A 78 5.90 -10.44 11.07
N ALA A 79 7.14 -10.49 11.56
CA ALA A 79 7.50 -11.31 12.71
C ALA A 79 6.80 -10.84 13.99
N ILE A 80 6.73 -9.52 14.22
CA ILE A 80 5.98 -8.93 15.33
C ILE A 80 4.48 -9.23 15.17
N ALA A 81 3.94 -9.05 13.97
CA ALA A 81 2.54 -9.36 13.67
C ALA A 81 2.19 -10.84 13.90
N PHE A 82 3.09 -11.75 13.53
CA PHE A 82 2.95 -13.19 13.76
C PHE A 82 3.01 -13.53 15.25
N GLY A 83 3.97 -12.95 15.98
CA GLY A 83 4.06 -13.10 17.43
C GLY A 83 2.80 -12.60 18.14
N ALA A 84 2.32 -11.41 17.81
CA ALA A 84 1.09 -10.86 18.36
C ALA A 84 -0.13 -11.71 17.96
N GLY A 85 -0.23 -12.12 16.70
CA GLY A 85 -1.31 -12.97 16.21
C GLY A 85 -1.37 -14.32 16.91
N SER A 86 -0.21 -14.95 17.15
CA SER A 86 -0.16 -16.26 17.80
C SER A 86 -0.50 -16.22 19.29
N LEU A 87 -0.26 -15.08 19.95
CA LEU A 87 -0.60 -14.85 21.35
C LEU A 87 -2.06 -14.45 21.55
N PHE A 88 -2.61 -13.56 20.71
CA PHE A 88 -3.92 -12.94 20.94
C PHE A 88 -5.04 -13.40 19.99
N LEU A 89 -4.71 -13.90 18.80
CA LEU A 89 -5.66 -14.15 17.70
C LEU A 89 -5.69 -15.62 17.24
N ARG A 90 -5.20 -16.54 18.07
CA ARG A 90 -5.08 -17.96 17.72
C ARG A 90 -6.44 -18.61 17.38
N ASP A 91 -7.50 -18.20 18.06
CA ASP A 91 -8.86 -18.71 17.85
C ASP A 91 -9.61 -17.97 16.72
N GLN A 92 -8.97 -16.97 16.09
CA GLN A 92 -9.59 -16.11 15.08
C GLN A 92 -8.74 -16.06 13.80
N PRO A 93 -8.75 -17.13 12.98
CA PRO A 93 -7.88 -17.26 11.81
C PRO A 93 -8.05 -16.15 10.76
N LEU A 94 -9.26 -15.60 10.62
CA LEU A 94 -9.52 -14.46 9.73
C LEU A 94 -8.82 -13.18 10.21
N LEU A 95 -8.86 -12.90 11.52
CA LEU A 95 -8.22 -11.71 12.08
C LEU A 95 -6.71 -11.85 12.13
N PHE A 96 -6.21 -13.07 12.39
CA PHE A 96 -4.79 -13.39 12.24
C PHE A 96 -4.31 -13.11 10.81
N THR A 97 -5.00 -13.65 9.81
CA THR A 97 -4.64 -13.47 8.40
C THR A 97 -4.68 -11.99 8.00
N GLY A 98 -5.70 -11.25 8.47
CA GLY A 98 -5.79 -9.80 8.27
C GLY A 98 -4.63 -9.03 8.91
N LEU A 99 -4.18 -9.43 10.10
CA LEU A 99 -3.03 -8.83 10.77
C LEU A 99 -1.72 -9.04 9.98
N ILE A 100 -1.48 -10.26 9.47
CA ILE A 100 -0.33 -10.53 8.60
C ILE A 100 -0.41 -9.71 7.31
N LEU A 101 -1.59 -9.63 6.68
CA LEU A 101 -1.82 -8.81 5.50
C LEU A 101 -1.44 -7.35 5.73
N ILE A 102 -1.90 -6.75 6.84
CA ILE A 102 -1.61 -5.36 7.20
C ILE A 102 -0.11 -5.14 7.46
N SER A 103 0.57 -6.11 8.08
CA SER A 103 2.00 -6.00 8.39
C SER A 103 2.91 -5.94 7.16
N LEU A 104 2.42 -6.43 6.02
CA LEU A 104 3.12 -6.47 4.74
C LEU A 104 2.79 -5.28 3.84
N ILE A 105 1.88 -4.40 4.27
CA ILE A 105 1.61 -3.15 3.57
C ILE A 105 2.77 -2.18 3.87
N PRO A 106 3.49 -1.72 2.86
CA PRO A 106 4.68 -0.90 3.07
C PRO A 106 4.32 0.49 3.55
N THR A 107 5.29 1.13 4.22
CA THR A 107 5.15 2.50 4.74
C THR A 107 4.75 3.51 3.65
N SER A 108 3.68 4.25 3.93
CA SER A 108 3.07 5.23 3.05
C SER A 108 3.69 6.62 3.19
N SER A 109 3.07 7.63 2.56
CA SER A 109 3.41 9.05 2.62
C SER A 109 3.61 9.63 4.03
N MET A 110 2.99 9.03 5.05
CA MET A 110 3.18 9.42 6.46
C MET A 110 4.64 9.25 6.92
N SER A 111 5.37 8.27 6.37
CA SER A 111 6.77 8.02 6.71
C SER A 111 7.69 9.20 6.35
N MET A 112 7.39 9.93 5.27
CA MET A 112 8.13 11.15 4.90
C MET A 112 7.93 12.26 5.93
N ALA A 113 6.73 12.40 6.50
CA ALA A 113 6.47 13.38 7.56
C ALA A 113 7.28 13.06 8.82
N TRP A 114 7.33 11.78 9.24
CA TRP A 114 8.17 11.35 10.35
C TRP A 114 9.65 11.56 10.08
N THR A 115 10.10 11.27 8.85
CA THR A 115 11.48 11.53 8.41
C THR A 115 11.81 13.01 8.55
N SER A 116 10.91 13.89 8.12
CA SER A 116 11.06 15.35 8.27
C SER A 116 11.12 15.78 9.74
N PHE A 117 10.27 15.23 10.61
CA PHE A 117 10.30 15.55 12.04
C PHE A 117 11.57 15.06 12.75
N SER A 118 12.15 13.97 12.26
CA SER A 118 13.41 13.43 12.79
C SER A 118 14.67 14.12 12.26
N ASN A 119 14.54 15.17 11.42
CA ASN A 119 15.65 15.79 10.69
C ASN A 119 16.48 14.78 9.85
N ALA A 120 15.85 13.71 9.39
CA ALA A 120 16.49 12.68 8.57
C ALA A 120 16.46 13.03 7.08
N ASN A 121 17.21 12.26 6.27
CA ASN A 121 17.33 12.51 4.83
C ASN A 121 16.01 12.20 4.11
N LEU A 122 15.31 13.26 3.67
CA LEU A 122 14.07 13.15 2.91
C LEU A 122 14.26 12.55 1.52
N ALA A 123 15.41 12.76 0.87
CA ALA A 123 15.71 12.13 -0.41
C ALA A 123 15.75 10.60 -0.26
N THR A 124 16.30 10.11 0.86
CA THR A 124 16.29 8.69 1.21
C THR A 124 14.88 8.14 1.35
N ALA A 125 14.01 8.82 2.09
CA ALA A 125 12.62 8.39 2.24
C ALA A 125 11.83 8.43 0.92
N LEU A 126 12.13 9.41 0.05
CA LEU A 126 11.45 9.60 -1.22
C LEU A 126 11.67 8.41 -2.17
N TYR A 127 12.91 7.93 -2.32
CA TYR A 127 13.18 6.77 -3.19
C TYR A 127 12.86 5.42 -2.52
N LEU A 128 12.95 5.32 -1.18
CA LEU A 128 12.59 4.10 -0.46
C LEU A 128 11.09 3.80 -0.53
N THR A 129 10.24 4.83 -0.60
CA THR A 129 8.78 4.66 -0.66
C THR A 129 8.33 3.82 -1.86
N PRO A 130 8.63 4.19 -3.12
CA PRO A 130 8.24 3.38 -4.28
C PRO A 130 8.97 2.04 -4.31
N LEU A 131 10.22 1.95 -3.82
CA LEU A 131 10.96 0.69 -3.72
C LEU A 131 10.23 -0.31 -2.81
N ASN A 132 9.80 0.12 -1.62
CA ASN A 132 9.05 -0.73 -0.70
C ASN A 132 7.68 -1.12 -1.26
N ILE A 133 7.01 -0.24 -2.00
CA ILE A 133 5.76 -0.56 -2.71
C ILE A 133 5.98 -1.69 -3.71
N LEU A 134 7.02 -1.61 -4.54
CA LEU A 134 7.37 -2.68 -5.47
C LEU A 134 7.74 -3.96 -4.73
N PHE A 135 8.56 -3.88 -3.68
CA PHE A 135 8.93 -5.05 -2.89
C PHE A 135 7.71 -5.72 -2.25
N ALA A 136 6.76 -4.95 -1.71
CA ALA A 136 5.51 -5.50 -1.20
C ALA A 136 4.68 -6.18 -2.28
N ALA A 137 4.53 -5.53 -3.44
CA ALA A 137 3.72 -6.04 -4.54
C ALA A 137 4.28 -7.34 -5.14
N PHE A 138 5.60 -7.45 -5.30
CA PHE A 138 6.23 -8.59 -5.97
C PHE A 138 6.75 -9.67 -5.03
N ILE A 139 7.15 -9.31 -3.80
CA ILE A 139 7.77 -10.24 -2.85
C ILE A 139 6.91 -10.37 -1.59
N GLY A 140 6.51 -9.26 -0.96
CA GLY A 140 5.73 -9.28 0.28
C GLY A 140 4.42 -10.08 0.16
N LEU A 141 3.54 -9.67 -0.76
CA LEU A 141 2.22 -10.28 -0.93
C LEU A 141 2.24 -11.65 -1.64
N PRO A 142 3.09 -11.91 -2.65
CA PRO A 142 3.07 -13.20 -3.32
C PRO A 142 3.87 -14.30 -2.60
N LEU A 143 4.93 -13.95 -1.86
CA LEU A 143 5.81 -14.93 -1.22
C LEU A 143 5.65 -14.94 0.30
N ILE A 144 5.80 -13.78 0.95
CA ILE A 144 5.83 -13.71 2.42
C ILE A 144 4.43 -13.94 3.01
N PHE A 145 3.39 -13.37 2.42
CA PHE A 145 2.03 -13.52 2.91
C PHE A 145 1.54 -14.99 2.93
N PRO A 146 1.61 -15.77 1.84
CA PRO A 146 1.22 -17.17 1.89
C PRO A 146 2.07 -17.96 2.89
N LEU A 147 3.39 -17.72 2.95
CA LEU A 147 4.27 -18.43 3.88
C LEU A 147 3.80 -18.33 5.35
N LEU A 148 3.31 -17.15 5.76
CA LEU A 148 2.88 -16.89 7.14
C LEU A 148 1.41 -17.26 7.39
N ALA A 149 0.54 -17.15 6.39
CA ALA A 149 -0.91 -17.25 6.56
C ALA A 149 -1.54 -18.54 5.99
N ASP A 150 -0.86 -19.30 5.13
CA ASP A 150 -1.41 -20.51 4.48
C ASP A 150 -1.77 -21.62 5.48
N GLN A 151 -1.11 -21.63 6.63
CA GLN A 151 -1.44 -22.53 7.74
C GLN A 151 -2.82 -22.28 8.38
N PHE A 152 -3.45 -21.14 8.10
CA PHE A 152 -4.74 -20.75 8.68
C PHE A 152 -5.88 -20.68 7.65
N ILE A 153 -5.56 -20.30 6.41
CA ILE A 153 -6.52 -20.15 5.32
C ILE A 153 -5.83 -20.55 4.02
N GLU A 154 -6.51 -21.31 3.15
CA GLU A 154 -5.99 -21.65 1.82
C GLU A 154 -5.79 -20.38 0.98
N ILE A 155 -4.53 -20.07 0.65
CA ILE A 155 -4.20 -18.85 -0.09
C ILE A 155 -3.86 -19.19 -1.54
N ASN A 156 -4.66 -18.66 -2.47
CA ASN A 156 -4.37 -18.77 -3.89
C ASN A 156 -3.36 -17.70 -4.32
N THR A 157 -2.07 -18.04 -4.30
CA THR A 157 -0.98 -17.14 -4.73
C THR A 157 -1.15 -16.64 -6.16
N PHE A 158 -1.65 -17.48 -7.06
CA PHE A 158 -1.90 -17.07 -8.45
C PHE A 158 -2.97 -15.96 -8.54
N MET A 159 -4.02 -16.05 -7.72
CA MET A 159 -5.04 -15.02 -7.62
C MET A 159 -4.48 -13.71 -7.08
N ILE A 160 -3.59 -13.76 -6.09
CA ILE A 160 -2.90 -12.58 -5.54
C ILE A 160 -2.08 -11.90 -6.65
N VAL A 161 -1.22 -12.65 -7.34
CA VAL A 161 -0.38 -12.11 -8.41
C VAL A 161 -1.24 -11.50 -9.53
N ARG A 162 -2.30 -12.19 -9.95
CA ARG A 162 -3.24 -11.67 -10.96
C ARG A 162 -3.88 -10.36 -10.53
N ASN A 163 -4.34 -10.27 -9.29
CA ASN A 163 -4.98 -9.07 -8.76
C ASN A 163 -3.98 -7.91 -8.64
N ILE A 164 -2.74 -8.18 -8.21
CA ILE A 164 -1.68 -7.18 -8.17
C ILE A 164 -1.38 -6.66 -9.58
N ILE A 165 -1.28 -7.54 -10.58
CA ILE A 165 -1.10 -7.12 -11.97
C ILE A 165 -2.26 -6.22 -12.42
N MET A 166 -3.51 -6.60 -12.17
CA MET A 166 -4.66 -5.79 -12.56
C MET A 166 -4.70 -4.43 -11.86
N VAL A 167 -4.35 -4.39 -10.56
CA VAL A 167 -4.46 -3.18 -9.74
C VAL A 167 -3.24 -2.26 -9.86
N PHE A 168 -2.06 -2.79 -10.15
CA PHE A 168 -0.82 -2.01 -10.28
C PHE A 168 -0.42 -1.80 -11.74
N PHE A 169 -0.31 -2.86 -12.57
CA PHE A 169 0.21 -2.71 -13.93
C PHE A 169 -0.74 -1.94 -14.84
N ILE A 170 -2.05 -2.13 -14.72
CA ILE A 170 -3.01 -1.41 -15.58
C ILE A 170 -2.94 0.10 -15.31
N PRO A 171 -3.07 0.59 -14.06
CA PRO A 171 -2.90 2.02 -13.78
C PRO A 171 -1.50 2.54 -14.12
N LEU A 172 -0.46 1.72 -13.96
CA LEU A 172 0.91 2.10 -14.29
C LEU A 172 1.10 2.34 -15.80
N ILE A 173 0.62 1.43 -16.65
CA ILE A 173 0.73 1.55 -18.10
C ILE A 173 -0.09 2.75 -18.59
N ILE A 174 -1.33 2.88 -18.11
CA ILE A 174 -2.21 4.00 -18.47
C ILE A 174 -1.61 5.32 -18.00
N GLY A 175 -1.12 5.36 -16.75
CA GLY A 175 -0.50 6.56 -16.17
C GLY A 175 0.76 6.99 -16.89
N GLY A 176 1.66 6.04 -17.20
CA GLY A 176 2.87 6.30 -17.98
C GLY A 176 2.58 6.79 -19.40
N PHE A 177 1.57 6.20 -20.06
CA PHE A 177 1.14 6.65 -21.39
C PHE A 177 0.53 8.06 -21.35
N LEU A 178 -0.37 8.33 -20.39
CA LEU A 178 -0.94 9.67 -20.19
C LEU A 178 0.14 10.69 -19.87
N ARG A 179 1.10 10.38 -19.01
CA ARG A 179 2.20 11.28 -18.66
C ARG A 179 3.02 11.64 -19.90
N LYS A 180 3.38 10.66 -20.74
CA LYS A 180 4.08 10.93 -22.01
C LYS A 180 3.27 11.82 -22.95
N LEU A 181 1.95 11.59 -23.06
CA LEU A 181 1.08 12.44 -23.85
C LEU A 181 1.03 13.87 -23.29
N ILE A 182 0.81 14.02 -21.98
CA ILE A 182 0.70 15.33 -21.32
C ILE A 182 2.00 16.12 -21.46
N ILE A 183 3.16 15.50 -21.23
CA ILE A 183 4.46 16.14 -21.42
C ILE A 183 4.65 16.58 -22.88
N LYS A 184 4.25 15.74 -23.84
CA LYS A 184 4.31 16.06 -25.27
C LYS A 184 3.39 17.23 -25.67
N PHE A 185 2.22 17.37 -25.03
CA PHE A 185 1.24 18.42 -25.35
C PHE A 185 1.44 19.73 -24.57
N LYS A 186 1.99 19.69 -23.35
CA LYS A 186 2.04 20.85 -22.44
C LYS A 186 3.45 21.41 -22.20
N GLY A 187 4.50 20.70 -22.61
CA GLY A 187 5.88 21.03 -22.27
C GLY A 187 6.19 20.72 -20.80
N ASN A 188 7.45 20.39 -20.50
CA ASN A 188 7.89 20.04 -19.14
C ASN A 188 7.50 21.14 -18.14
N ALA A 189 6.86 20.76 -17.03
CA ALA A 189 6.71 21.58 -15.85
C ALA A 189 7.66 21.05 -14.77
#